data_AF-A0A6B1EXL8-F1
#
_entry.id   AF-A0A6B1EXL8-F1
#
_cell.length_a   1.000
_cell.length_b   1.000
_cell.length_c   1.000
_cell.angle_alpha   90.00
_cell.angle_beta   90.00
_cell.angle_gamma   90.00
#
_symmetry.space_group_name_H-M   'P 1'
#
loop_
_entity.id
_entity.type
_entity.pdbx_description
1 polymer ?
#
loop_
_entity_poly.entity_id
_entity_poly.type
_entity_poly.pdbx_seq_one_letter_code
_entity_poly.pdbx_strand_id
1 'polypeptide(L)'
;MLRDLLSSRWFQGGLAFFVLVVGGSLLYSWHVHRTTEAEFGKRPQPVVSPLKNTPATNTAPVDFQTEGVMNTPEENTDTPMSDATEAETTDATEFADLADAFLPEDFVSEEEAPAEKVAVSPFGFGPFPAVPPDYPNDMTPTWVHNRESMSRDHELMHRVLIKLWNQGDKSVSGAFIGSGLVYPLYPNTAYVEYKDLEMPDGSIRRIIKSANGPLGTTPIMKNGFSVLPNGVKAIDRKDAGINPYHFLDLK
;
A
#
# COMPACT_ATOMS: atom_id res chain seq x y z
N MET A 1 -49.75 38.41 -6.90
CA MET A 1 -49.16 37.17 -6.36
C MET A 1 -47.65 37.10 -6.61
N LEU A 2 -47.13 36.85 -7.82
CA LEU A 2 -45.67 36.81 -8.07
C LEU A 2 -44.96 38.15 -7.84
N ARG A 3 -45.62 39.28 -8.16
CA ARG A 3 -45.08 40.63 -7.93
C ARG A 3 -44.97 40.97 -6.44
N ASP A 4 -45.84 40.43 -5.60
CA ASP A 4 -45.83 40.70 -4.15
C ASP A 4 -44.71 39.92 -3.45
N LEU A 5 -44.40 38.71 -3.93
CA LEU A 5 -43.26 37.91 -3.48
C LEU A 5 -41.92 38.60 -3.77
N LEU A 6 -41.76 39.20 -4.95
CA LEU A 6 -40.54 39.89 -5.37
C LEU A 6 -40.32 41.24 -4.66
N SER A 7 -41.38 41.84 -4.10
CA SER A 7 -41.30 43.11 -3.37
C SER A 7 -41.05 42.94 -1.86
N SER A 8 -40.96 41.70 -1.36
CA SER A 8 -40.65 41.45 0.04
C SER A 8 -39.20 41.84 0.36
N ARG A 9 -39.01 42.71 1.37
CA ARG A 9 -37.67 43.16 1.81
C ARG A 9 -36.78 41.98 2.22
N TRP A 10 -37.38 40.93 2.78
CA TRP A 10 -36.68 39.69 3.15
C TRP A 10 -36.22 38.91 1.93
N PHE A 11 -37.05 38.85 0.88
CA PHE A 11 -36.69 38.18 -0.36
C PHE A 11 -35.55 38.90 -1.08
N GLN A 12 -35.61 40.24 -1.14
CA GLN A 12 -34.54 41.06 -1.73
C GLN A 12 -33.22 40.91 -0.97
N GLY A 13 -33.26 40.90 0.36
CA GLY A 13 -32.08 40.66 1.20
C GLY A 13 -31.47 39.27 0.98
N GLY A 14 -32.31 38.23 0.95
CA GLY A 14 -31.87 36.87 0.67
C GLY A 14 -31.27 36.72 -0.73
N LEU A 15 -31.86 37.35 -1.74
CA LEU A 15 -31.36 37.33 -3.11
C LEU A 15 -29.99 38.04 -3.22
N ALA A 16 -29.84 39.21 -2.59
CA ALA A 16 -28.56 39.94 -2.57
C ALA A 16 -27.45 39.13 -1.89
N PHE A 17 -27.77 38.49 -0.75
CA PHE A 17 -26.84 37.60 -0.05
C PHE A 17 -26.45 36.39 -0.91
N PHE A 18 -27.42 35.75 -1.57
CA PHE A 18 -27.19 34.64 -2.48
C PHE A 18 -26.25 35.03 -3.63
N VAL A 19 -26.49 36.19 -4.27
CA VAL A 19 -25.62 36.69 -5.34
C VAL A 19 -24.20 36.98 -4.84
N LEU A 20 -24.05 37.52 -3.63
CA LEU A 20 -22.73 37.75 -3.03
C LEU A 20 -21.97 36.44 -2.77
N VAL A 21 -22.64 35.42 -2.23
CA VAL A 21 -22.00 34.12 -1.92
C VAL A 21 -21.64 33.37 -3.20
N VAL A 22 -22.57 33.30 -4.16
CA VAL A 22 -22.34 32.60 -5.43
C VAL A 22 -21.34 33.36 -6.30
N GLY A 23 -21.48 34.68 -6.40
CA GLY A 23 -20.54 35.53 -7.14
C GLY A 23 -19.14 35.50 -6.52
N GLY A 24 -19.04 35.56 -5.19
CA GLY A 24 -17.78 35.47 -4.46
C GLY A 24 -17.07 34.13 -4.65
N SER A 25 -17.81 33.01 -4.58
CA SER A 25 -17.24 31.68 -4.80
C SER A 25 -16.78 31.45 -6.24
N LEU A 26 -17.53 31.97 -7.24
CA LEU A 26 -17.12 31.94 -8.65
C LEU A 26 -15.87 32.79 -8.91
N LEU A 27 -15.81 34.01 -8.37
CA LEU A 27 -14.63 34.88 -8.48
C LEU A 27 -13.39 34.27 -7.82
N TYR A 28 -13.57 33.67 -6.63
CA TYR A 28 -12.50 32.97 -5.93
C TYR A 28 -11.99 31.77 -6.73
N SER A 29 -12.89 30.92 -7.23
CA SER A 29 -12.53 29.77 -8.08
C SER A 29 -11.76 30.20 -9.33
N TRP A 30 -12.21 31.27 -10.00
CA TRP A 30 -11.51 31.82 -11.16
C TRP A 30 -10.11 32.37 -10.82
N HIS A 31 -9.97 33.05 -9.67
CA HIS A 31 -8.68 33.55 -9.22
C HIS A 31 -7.66 32.43 -8.91
N VAL A 32 -8.11 31.37 -8.22
CA VAL A 32 -7.28 30.18 -7.92
C VAL A 32 -6.86 29.48 -9.21
N HIS A 33 -7.76 29.36 -10.19
CA HIS A 33 -7.44 28.73 -11.47
C HIS A 33 -6.34 29.50 -12.22
N ARG A 34 -6.43 30.84 -12.29
CA ARG A 34 -5.43 31.66 -12.97
C ARG A 34 -4.06 31.67 -12.31
N THR A 35 -4.02 31.68 -10.99
CA THR A 35 -2.76 31.67 -10.24
C THR A 35 -2.04 30.33 -10.41
N THR A 36 -2.79 29.23 -10.38
CA THR A 36 -2.26 27.88 -10.61
C THR A 36 -1.65 27.75 -12.02
N GLU A 37 -2.35 28.18 -13.08
CA GLU A 37 -1.84 28.09 -14.46
C GLU A 37 -0.54 28.88 -14.68
N ALA A 38 -0.39 30.04 -14.03
CA ALA A 38 0.80 30.89 -14.16
C ALA A 38 2.06 30.26 -13.55
N GLU A 39 1.90 29.42 -12.52
CA GLU A 39 3.02 28.72 -11.88
C GLU A 39 3.46 27.48 -12.66
N PHE A 40 2.53 26.76 -13.29
CA PHE A 40 2.87 25.58 -14.10
C PHE A 40 3.52 25.92 -15.45
N GLY A 41 3.28 27.12 -16.01
CA GLY A 41 3.86 27.54 -17.29
C GLY A 41 5.37 27.89 -17.27
N LYS A 42 5.99 28.05 -16.10
CA LYS A 42 7.37 28.55 -15.98
C LYS A 42 8.45 27.47 -15.79
N ARG A 43 8.10 26.17 -15.73
CA ARG A 43 9.11 25.11 -15.61
C ARG A 43 9.48 24.55 -17.00
N PRO A 44 10.73 24.72 -17.47
CA PRO A 44 11.17 24.11 -18.73
C PRO A 44 11.15 22.58 -18.62
N GLN A 45 10.56 21.94 -19.63
CA GLN A 45 10.39 20.48 -19.69
C GLN A 45 11.73 19.79 -20.00
N PRO A 46 12.15 18.77 -19.24
CA PRO A 46 13.13 17.81 -19.74
C PRO A 46 12.43 16.89 -20.75
N VAL A 47 12.82 17.03 -22.02
CA VAL A 47 12.42 16.11 -23.10
C VAL A 47 13.10 14.77 -22.84
N VAL A 48 12.39 13.83 -22.22
CA VAL A 48 12.85 12.44 -22.12
C VAL A 48 12.27 11.69 -23.31
N SER A 49 13.14 11.34 -24.26
CA SER A 49 12.83 10.51 -25.42
C SER A 49 12.31 9.13 -24.98
N PRO A 50 11.29 8.56 -25.64
CA PRO A 50 10.76 7.26 -25.26
C PRO A 50 11.78 6.15 -25.55
N LEU A 51 12.18 5.42 -24.51
CA LEU A 51 13.01 4.23 -24.59
C LEU A 51 12.26 3.15 -25.39
N LYS A 52 12.76 2.85 -26.60
CA LYS A 52 12.23 1.82 -27.49
C LYS A 52 12.76 0.45 -27.04
N ASN A 53 12.00 -0.26 -26.21
CA ASN A 53 12.29 -1.66 -25.88
C ASN A 53 12.10 -2.54 -27.12
N THR A 54 13.22 -2.89 -27.77
CA THR A 54 13.28 -3.92 -28.80
C THR A 54 13.89 -5.17 -28.14
N PRO A 55 13.22 -6.33 -28.12
CA PRO A 55 13.82 -7.54 -27.59
C PRO A 55 14.91 -8.03 -28.55
N ALA A 56 16.16 -8.06 -28.08
CA ALA A 56 17.27 -8.64 -28.83
C ALA A 56 17.19 -10.18 -28.75
N THR A 57 16.79 -10.80 -29.85
CA THR A 57 17.04 -12.22 -30.11
C THR A 57 18.54 -12.41 -30.29
N ASN A 58 19.23 -12.89 -29.25
CA ASN A 58 20.62 -13.32 -29.36
C ASN A 58 20.66 -14.74 -29.91
N THR A 59 20.78 -14.83 -31.24
CA THR A 59 21.30 -16.01 -31.94
C THR A 59 22.79 -16.11 -31.64
N ALA A 60 23.23 -17.22 -31.05
CA ALA A 60 24.64 -17.54 -30.88
C ALA A 60 25.34 -17.71 -32.24
N PRO A 61 26.65 -17.43 -32.30
CA PRO A 61 27.56 -18.30 -33.02
C PRO A 61 28.61 -18.89 -32.09
N VAL A 62 28.70 -20.20 -32.17
CA VAL A 62 29.77 -21.06 -31.68
C VAL A 62 31.10 -20.62 -32.31
N ASP A 63 32.15 -20.49 -31.50
CA ASP A 63 33.50 -20.76 -31.98
C ASP A 63 34.31 -21.50 -30.91
N PHE A 64 35.07 -22.48 -31.38
CA PHE A 64 35.81 -23.51 -30.64
C PHE A 64 37.26 -23.06 -30.38
N GLN A 65 37.79 -23.34 -29.17
CA GLN A 65 39.14 -23.88 -28.90
C GLN A 65 39.31 -24.01 -27.36
N THR A 66 39.31 -25.20 -26.73
CA THR A 66 40.45 -26.11 -26.39
C THR A 66 41.60 -25.35 -25.68
N GLU A 67 42.17 -25.69 -24.53
CA GLU A 67 42.45 -26.96 -23.82
C GLU A 67 42.55 -26.72 -22.30
N GLY A 68 42.34 -27.77 -21.49
CA GLY A 68 42.61 -27.72 -20.05
C GLY A 68 42.02 -28.90 -19.27
N VAL A 69 42.47 -30.11 -19.60
CA VAL A 69 42.10 -31.39 -18.98
C VAL A 69 42.48 -31.43 -17.49
N MET A 70 41.53 -31.82 -16.62
CA MET A 70 41.83 -32.72 -15.51
C MET A 70 40.60 -33.58 -15.18
N ASN A 71 40.81 -34.90 -15.27
CA ASN A 71 39.85 -35.98 -15.09
C ASN A 71 39.53 -36.22 -13.59
N THR A 72 38.22 -36.33 -13.28
CA THR A 72 37.47 -37.39 -12.52
C THR A 72 38.16 -38.23 -11.41
N PRO A 73 37.42 -38.86 -10.45
CA PRO A 73 36.06 -39.40 -10.57
C PRO A 73 35.07 -39.23 -9.40
N GLU A 74 33.81 -39.48 -9.76
CA GLU A 74 32.64 -39.77 -8.91
C GLU A 74 32.88 -40.94 -7.96
N GLU A 75 32.28 -40.88 -6.77
CA GLU A 75 31.92 -42.09 -6.03
C GLU A 75 30.53 -41.91 -5.40
N ASN A 76 29.58 -42.69 -5.91
CA ASN A 76 28.28 -42.96 -5.30
C ASN A 76 28.48 -43.75 -4.01
N THR A 77 27.70 -43.48 -2.96
CA THR A 77 27.26 -44.54 -2.03
C THR A 77 25.93 -44.14 -1.36
N ASP A 78 24.89 -44.89 -1.70
CA ASP A 78 23.60 -45.00 -1.02
C ASP A 78 23.69 -45.89 0.24
N THR A 79 22.60 -45.88 1.04
CA THR A 79 22.16 -46.86 2.08
C THR A 79 22.76 -46.77 3.52
N PRO A 80 22.09 -47.29 4.58
CA PRO A 80 20.77 -46.91 5.12
C PRO A 80 20.69 -46.82 6.68
N MET A 81 19.51 -46.41 7.15
CA MET A 81 18.83 -46.62 8.44
C MET A 81 19.41 -47.67 9.42
N SER A 82 19.52 -47.31 10.70
CA SER A 82 19.53 -48.28 11.81
C SER A 82 18.59 -47.83 12.93
N ASP A 83 17.84 -48.83 13.38
CA ASP A 83 16.76 -48.86 14.35
C ASP A 83 17.24 -48.75 15.81
N ALA A 84 16.27 -48.36 16.66
CA ALA A 84 16.03 -48.77 18.04
C ALA A 84 17.13 -48.60 19.12
N THR A 85 16.73 -48.07 20.28
CA THR A 85 16.56 -48.87 21.52
C THR A 85 16.25 -47.98 22.74
N GLU A 86 15.13 -48.31 23.40
CA GLU A 86 14.73 -48.22 24.83
C GLU A 86 14.90 -46.88 25.59
N ALA A 87 13.85 -46.24 26.11
CA ALA A 87 12.89 -46.64 27.16
C ALA A 87 13.56 -46.87 28.52
N GLU A 88 13.45 -45.90 29.44
CA GLU A 88 13.19 -46.24 30.84
C GLU A 88 12.41 -45.14 31.57
N THR A 89 11.25 -45.57 32.06
CA THR A 89 10.32 -44.89 32.93
C THR A 89 10.81 -45.06 34.37
N THR A 90 10.76 -44.02 35.20
CA THR A 90 10.62 -44.23 36.65
C THR A 90 9.68 -43.18 37.22
N ASP A 91 8.51 -43.70 37.55
CA ASP A 91 7.49 -43.13 38.41
C ASP A 91 7.95 -43.19 39.88
N ALA A 92 7.15 -42.58 40.76
CA ALA A 92 6.97 -42.91 42.18
C ALA A 92 7.46 -41.89 43.25
N THR A 93 6.43 -41.24 43.83
CA THR A 93 6.13 -41.10 45.28
C THR A 93 6.66 -39.91 46.11
N GLU A 94 5.78 -38.92 46.29
CA GLU A 94 5.08 -38.57 47.54
C GLU A 94 5.76 -38.55 48.94
N PHE A 95 5.48 -37.43 49.65
CA PHE A 95 5.35 -37.17 51.10
C PHE A 95 6.57 -36.90 52.02
N ALA A 96 6.66 -35.63 52.47
CA ALA A 96 6.95 -35.17 53.85
C ALA A 96 6.63 -33.65 53.89
N ASP A 97 5.47 -33.21 54.39
CA ASP A 97 5.08 -32.93 55.78
C ASP A 97 5.87 -31.82 56.53
N LEU A 98 5.07 -30.82 56.93
CA LEU A 98 5.19 -29.70 57.89
C LEU A 98 6.52 -29.43 58.64
N ALA A 99 7.00 -28.18 58.58
CA ALA A 99 7.05 -27.26 59.75
C ALA A 99 7.76 -25.92 59.45
N ASP A 100 6.99 -24.84 59.57
CA ASP A 100 7.28 -23.60 60.32
C ASP A 100 8.72 -23.03 60.33
N ALA A 101 8.93 -21.95 59.57
CA ALA A 101 9.89 -20.90 59.93
C ALA A 101 9.44 -19.56 59.33
N PHE A 102 8.74 -18.77 60.15
CA PHE A 102 8.56 -17.34 59.99
C PHE A 102 9.89 -16.64 59.65
N LEU A 103 9.98 -16.08 58.45
CA LEU A 103 10.91 -14.98 58.15
C LEU A 103 10.08 -13.78 57.65
N PRO A 104 10.21 -12.59 58.25
CA PRO A 104 9.50 -11.41 57.81
C PRO A 104 10.06 -10.91 56.48
N GLU A 105 9.12 -10.72 55.56
CA GLU A 105 9.09 -9.83 54.40
C GLU A 105 10.28 -8.85 54.27
N ASP A 106 11.27 -9.22 53.46
CA ASP A 106 12.16 -8.23 52.82
C ASP A 106 12.92 -8.89 51.66
N PHE A 107 12.17 -9.33 50.65
CA PHE A 107 12.71 -9.44 49.30
C PHE A 107 11.79 -8.66 48.40
N VAL A 108 12.31 -7.52 47.95
CA VAL A 108 11.86 -6.75 46.80
C VAL A 108 11.47 -7.74 45.72
N SER A 109 10.16 -7.96 45.58
CA SER A 109 9.61 -8.59 44.40
C SER A 109 10.12 -7.73 43.25
N GLU A 110 11.03 -8.30 42.46
CA GLU A 110 11.24 -7.81 41.11
C GLU A 110 9.85 -7.64 40.52
N GLU A 111 9.52 -6.40 40.22
CA GLU A 111 8.33 -6.00 39.52
C GLU A 111 8.47 -6.64 38.14
N GLU A 112 8.03 -7.90 38.05
CA GLU A 112 7.91 -8.64 36.82
C GLU A 112 6.91 -7.85 35.99
N ALA A 113 7.45 -6.95 35.16
CA ALA A 113 6.68 -6.08 34.30
C ALA A 113 5.64 -6.96 33.62
N PRO A 114 4.34 -6.63 33.72
CA PRO A 114 3.28 -7.48 33.24
C PRO A 114 3.58 -7.78 31.78
N ALA A 115 3.84 -9.06 31.46
CA ALA A 115 4.14 -9.52 30.12
C ALA A 115 3.15 -8.84 29.17
N GLU A 116 3.67 -7.90 28.38
CA GLU A 116 2.86 -6.96 27.62
C GLU A 116 2.00 -7.80 26.68
N LYS A 117 0.71 -7.94 27.00
CA LYS A 117 -0.19 -8.83 26.27
C LYS A 117 -0.21 -8.36 24.83
N VAL A 118 0.53 -9.08 23.98
CA VAL A 118 0.68 -8.76 22.57
C VAL A 118 -0.70 -8.69 21.96
N ALA A 119 -1.09 -7.50 21.52
CA ALA A 119 -2.41 -7.28 20.95
C ALA A 119 -2.57 -8.11 19.67
N VAL A 120 -3.66 -8.88 19.60
CA VAL A 120 -3.97 -9.77 18.48
C VAL A 120 -5.07 -9.15 17.62
N SER A 121 -4.97 -9.36 16.30
CA SER A 121 -6.00 -8.96 15.35
C SER A 121 -7.36 -9.60 15.67
N PRO A 122 -8.46 -8.83 15.64
CA PRO A 122 -9.81 -9.39 15.76
C PRO A 122 -10.23 -10.20 14.53
N PHE A 123 -9.49 -10.13 13.42
CA PHE A 123 -9.83 -10.81 12.15
C PHE A 123 -9.05 -12.11 11.91
N GLY A 124 -8.29 -12.58 12.90
CA GLY A 124 -7.55 -13.84 12.80
C GLY A 124 -6.21 -13.75 12.06
N PHE A 125 -5.69 -12.55 11.80
CA PHE A 125 -4.38 -12.35 11.16
C PHE A 125 -3.17 -12.50 12.11
N GLY A 126 -3.41 -12.93 13.35
CA GLY A 126 -2.40 -13.03 14.39
C GLY A 126 -2.03 -11.69 15.02
N PRO A 127 -0.90 -11.63 15.76
CA PRO A 127 -0.39 -10.40 16.37
C PRO A 127 -0.25 -9.25 15.37
N PHE A 128 -0.45 -8.01 15.84
CA PHE A 128 -0.14 -6.83 15.03
C PHE A 128 1.37 -6.74 14.77
N PRO A 129 1.80 -6.36 13.55
CA PRO A 129 3.21 -6.13 13.29
C PRO A 129 3.70 -4.91 14.09
N ALA A 130 4.96 -4.94 14.51
CA ALA A 130 5.60 -3.79 15.13
C ALA A 130 5.69 -2.63 14.12
N VAL A 131 5.26 -1.44 14.55
CA VAL A 131 5.35 -0.21 13.73
C VAL A 131 6.75 0.37 13.89
N PRO A 132 7.49 0.59 12.79
CA PRO A 132 8.84 1.15 12.85
C PRO A 132 8.85 2.54 13.48
N PRO A 133 9.90 2.92 14.23
CA PRO A 133 9.97 4.24 14.87
C PRO A 133 10.09 5.40 13.88
N ASP A 134 10.56 5.13 12.65
CA ASP A 134 10.65 6.09 11.54
C ASP A 134 9.40 6.12 10.65
N TYR A 135 8.35 5.38 11.00
CA TYR A 135 7.16 5.25 10.17
C TYR A 135 6.35 6.56 10.15
N PRO A 136 5.82 6.99 8.98
CA PRO A 136 5.16 8.29 8.86
C PRO A 136 3.89 8.37 9.73
N ASN A 137 3.74 9.49 10.45
CA ASN A 137 2.60 9.70 11.37
C ASN A 137 1.25 9.67 10.64
N ASP A 138 1.20 10.14 9.40
CA ASP A 138 0.02 10.12 8.52
C ASP A 138 -0.35 8.74 8.01
N MET A 139 0.58 7.78 8.09
CA MET A 139 0.35 6.38 7.70
C MET A 139 0.12 5.46 8.91
N THR A 140 0.20 6.02 10.14
CA THR A 140 0.08 5.26 11.40
C THR A 140 -1.17 4.39 11.38
N PRO A 141 -1.04 3.09 11.66
CA PRO A 141 -2.17 2.18 11.53
C PRO A 141 -3.24 2.46 12.57
N THR A 142 -4.50 2.31 12.15
CA THR A 142 -5.68 2.59 12.99
C THR A 142 -5.66 1.83 14.31
N TRP A 143 -5.08 0.62 14.38
CA TRP A 143 -5.01 -0.15 15.63
C TRP A 143 -4.14 0.46 16.74
N VAL A 144 -3.35 1.49 16.42
CA VAL A 144 -2.59 2.28 17.41
C VAL A 144 -3.48 3.30 18.11
N HIS A 145 -4.50 3.83 17.44
CA HIS A 145 -5.32 4.94 17.96
C HIS A 145 -6.79 4.56 18.21
N ASN A 146 -7.38 3.71 17.37
CA ASN A 146 -8.78 3.34 17.44
C ASN A 146 -9.03 1.95 16.80
N ARG A 147 -8.84 0.90 17.61
CA ARG A 147 -9.02 -0.49 17.18
C ARG A 147 -10.45 -0.83 16.75
N GLU A 148 -11.45 -0.22 17.37
CA GLU A 148 -12.87 -0.55 17.15
C GLU A 148 -13.39 -0.09 15.78
N SER A 149 -12.80 0.98 15.24
CA SER A 149 -13.20 1.55 13.94
C SER A 149 -12.57 0.85 12.73
N MET A 150 -11.67 -0.11 12.95
CA MET A 150 -10.88 -0.70 11.88
C MET A 150 -11.65 -1.81 11.16
N SER A 151 -11.64 -1.79 9.83
CA SER A 151 -12.14 -2.90 9.02
C SER A 151 -11.03 -3.91 8.72
N ARG A 152 -11.42 -5.15 8.38
CA ARG A 152 -10.50 -6.22 7.96
C ARG A 152 -9.57 -5.76 6.84
N ASP A 153 -10.12 -5.07 5.85
CA ASP A 153 -9.40 -4.56 4.69
C ASP A 153 -8.40 -3.48 5.09
N HIS A 154 -8.80 -2.52 5.94
CA HIS A 154 -7.86 -1.51 6.45
C HIS A 154 -6.71 -2.14 7.23
N GLU A 155 -6.96 -3.19 8.03
CA GLU A 155 -5.88 -3.89 8.72
C GLU A 155 -4.88 -4.51 7.74
N LEU A 156 -5.37 -5.25 6.74
CA LEU A 156 -4.52 -5.86 5.71
C LEU A 156 -3.69 -4.82 4.96
N MET A 157 -4.30 -3.70 4.58
CA MET A 157 -3.62 -2.59 3.92
C MET A 157 -2.45 -2.06 4.75
N HIS A 158 -2.68 -1.77 6.04
CA HIS A 158 -1.61 -1.28 6.91
C HIS A 158 -0.53 -2.33 7.17
N ARG A 159 -0.89 -3.61 7.31
CA ARG A 159 0.12 -4.70 7.42
C ARG A 159 1.01 -4.76 6.19
N VAL A 160 0.44 -4.62 4.98
CA VAL A 160 1.22 -4.57 3.72
C VAL A 160 2.15 -3.36 3.71
N LEU A 161 1.66 -2.18 4.07
CA LEU A 161 2.48 -0.96 4.10
C LEU A 161 3.65 -1.06 5.08
N ILE A 162 3.42 -1.59 6.28
CA ILE A 162 4.48 -1.79 7.28
C ILE A 162 5.50 -2.81 6.77
N LYS A 163 5.07 -3.92 6.13
CA LYS A 163 5.99 -4.91 5.56
C LYS A 163 6.84 -4.31 4.43
N LEU A 164 6.24 -3.52 3.53
CA LEU A 164 6.96 -2.79 2.48
C LEU A 164 8.00 -1.82 3.07
N TRP A 165 7.61 -1.06 4.09
CA TRP A 165 8.51 -0.13 4.78
C TRP A 165 9.70 -0.84 5.44
N ASN A 166 9.45 -1.98 6.08
CA ASN A 166 10.49 -2.82 6.69
C ASN A 166 11.41 -3.48 5.65
N GLN A 167 10.92 -3.71 4.43
CA GLN A 167 11.72 -4.17 3.29
C GLN A 167 12.55 -3.05 2.63
N GLY A 168 12.43 -1.81 3.11
CA GLY A 168 13.20 -0.67 2.64
C GLY A 168 12.47 0.20 1.61
N ASP A 169 11.22 -0.11 1.25
CA ASP A 169 10.44 0.77 0.40
C ASP A 169 9.84 1.93 1.21
N LYS A 170 10.65 2.96 1.38
CA LYS A 170 10.31 4.20 2.10
C LYS A 170 9.59 5.23 1.23
N SER A 171 9.38 4.92 -0.06
CA SER A 171 8.80 5.85 -1.02
C SER A 171 7.27 5.82 -1.04
N VAL A 172 6.67 4.82 -0.37
CA VAL A 172 5.23 4.67 -0.24
C VAL A 172 4.64 5.75 0.66
N SER A 173 3.57 6.41 0.20
CA SER A 173 2.89 7.50 0.93
C SER A 173 1.47 7.15 1.36
N GLY A 174 1.06 5.90 1.19
CA GLY A 174 -0.29 5.43 1.45
C GLY A 174 -0.61 4.17 0.66
N ALA A 175 -1.85 3.71 0.74
CA ALA A 175 -2.37 2.70 -0.16
C ALA A 175 -3.88 2.86 -0.31
N PHE A 176 -4.45 2.19 -1.30
CA PHE A 176 -5.88 1.94 -1.35
C PHE A 176 -6.14 0.48 -1.67
N ILE A 177 -7.35 0.01 -1.37
CA ILE A 177 -7.79 -1.34 -1.71
C ILE A 177 -8.71 -1.30 -2.93
N GLY A 178 -8.50 -2.23 -3.86
CA GLY A 178 -9.36 -2.43 -5.02
C GLY A 178 -9.39 -3.90 -5.43
N SER A 179 -10.58 -4.48 -5.58
CA SER A 179 -10.74 -5.88 -6.00
C SER A 179 -9.97 -6.88 -5.10
N GLY A 180 -9.88 -6.61 -3.79
CA GLY A 180 -9.14 -7.45 -2.84
C GLY A 180 -7.62 -7.34 -2.89
N LEU A 181 -7.08 -6.45 -3.74
CA LEU A 181 -5.65 -6.16 -3.83
C LEU A 181 -5.33 -4.82 -3.17
N VAL A 182 -4.13 -4.71 -2.62
CA VAL A 182 -3.57 -3.47 -2.05
C VAL A 182 -2.72 -2.78 -3.10
N TYR A 183 -2.95 -1.49 -3.34
CA TYR A 183 -2.20 -0.67 -4.27
C TYR A 183 -1.45 0.41 -3.49
N PRO A 184 -0.13 0.24 -3.25
CA PRO A 184 0.69 1.25 -2.58
C PRO A 184 0.74 2.54 -3.41
N LEU A 185 0.63 3.69 -2.77
CA LEU A 185 0.69 4.98 -3.44
C LEU A 185 2.14 5.45 -3.51
N TYR A 186 2.68 5.52 -4.73
CA TYR A 186 4.02 6.04 -4.99
C TYR A 186 3.97 7.43 -5.65
N PRO A 187 4.95 8.30 -5.37
CA PRO A 187 5.09 9.58 -6.06
C PRO A 187 5.04 9.41 -7.59
N ASN A 188 4.34 10.32 -8.26
CA ASN A 188 4.20 10.35 -9.72
C ASN A 188 3.69 9.04 -10.34
N THR A 189 2.95 8.22 -9.61
CA THR A 189 2.42 6.94 -10.12
C THR A 189 0.90 6.93 -10.08
N ALA A 190 0.28 6.58 -11.21
CA ALA A 190 -1.15 6.38 -11.32
C ALA A 190 -1.46 4.93 -11.71
N TYR A 191 -2.35 4.29 -10.95
CA TYR A 191 -2.95 3.00 -11.26
C TYR A 191 -4.15 3.21 -12.17
N VAL A 192 -4.04 2.76 -13.40
CA VAL A 192 -4.96 3.08 -14.49
C VAL A 192 -5.79 1.86 -14.84
N GLU A 193 -7.10 2.05 -14.95
CA GLU A 193 -8.00 1.09 -15.60
C GLU A 193 -8.23 1.54 -17.04
N TYR A 194 -7.89 0.69 -18.00
CA TYR A 194 -8.15 0.95 -19.40
C TYR A 194 -9.50 0.39 -19.85
N LYS A 195 -10.10 1.06 -20.85
CA LYS A 195 -11.23 0.56 -21.61
C LYS A 195 -10.93 0.72 -23.09
N ASP A 196 -11.32 -0.28 -23.87
CA ASP A 196 -11.25 -0.22 -25.32
C ASP A 196 -12.52 0.47 -25.85
N LEU A 197 -12.33 1.49 -26.69
CA LEU A 197 -13.39 2.29 -27.33
C LEU A 197 -13.32 2.08 -28.84
N GLU A 198 -14.44 1.66 -29.42
CA GLU A 198 -14.60 1.58 -30.87
C GLU A 198 -14.87 2.97 -31.44
N MET A 199 -14.07 3.37 -32.43
CA MET A 199 -14.14 4.67 -33.10
C MET A 199 -15.06 4.59 -34.33
N PRO A 200 -15.54 5.73 -34.88
CA PRO A 200 -16.43 5.73 -36.04
C PRO A 200 -15.86 5.10 -37.32
N ASP A 201 -14.53 5.00 -37.42
CA ASP A 201 -13.83 4.33 -38.52
C ASP A 201 -13.67 2.82 -38.31
N GLY A 202 -14.26 2.26 -37.25
CA GLY A 202 -14.16 0.85 -36.87
C GLY A 202 -12.85 0.48 -36.16
N SER A 203 -11.95 1.44 -35.91
CA SER A 203 -10.72 1.17 -35.16
C SER A 203 -10.98 1.10 -33.66
N ILE A 204 -10.20 0.29 -32.93
CA ILE A 204 -10.28 0.19 -31.48
C ILE A 204 -9.17 1.04 -30.86
N ARG A 205 -9.55 1.97 -29.98
CA ARG A 205 -8.62 2.80 -29.23
C ARG A 205 -8.72 2.49 -27.73
N ARG A 206 -7.58 2.16 -27.11
CA ARG A 206 -7.48 2.00 -25.67
C ARG A 206 -7.41 3.38 -24.98
N ILE A 207 -8.33 3.63 -24.05
CA ILE A 207 -8.45 4.90 -23.32
C ILE A 207 -8.47 4.66 -21.81
N ILE A 208 -8.10 5.69 -21.04
CA ILE A 208 -8.16 5.66 -19.58
C ILE A 208 -9.62 5.78 -19.13
N LYS A 209 -10.15 4.73 -18.49
CA LYS A 209 -11.49 4.71 -17.88
C LYS A 209 -11.48 5.35 -16.50
N SER A 210 -10.49 4.97 -15.67
CA SER A 210 -10.29 5.53 -14.34
C SER A 210 -8.80 5.51 -14.00
N ALA A 211 -8.37 6.38 -13.10
CA ALA A 211 -7.03 6.28 -12.52
C ALA A 211 -7.04 6.73 -11.06
N ASN A 212 -6.27 6.01 -10.25
CA ASN A 212 -6.09 6.27 -8.83
C ASN A 212 -4.60 6.49 -8.55
N GLY A 213 -4.28 7.46 -7.71
CA GLY A 213 -2.90 7.74 -7.30
C GLY A 213 -2.86 8.90 -6.31
N PRO A 214 -1.66 9.35 -5.91
CA PRO A 214 -1.51 10.53 -5.08
C PRO A 214 -2.10 11.80 -5.71
N LEU A 215 -2.23 12.85 -4.90
CA LEU A 215 -2.59 14.18 -5.41
C LEU A 215 -1.67 14.59 -6.57
N GLY A 216 -2.26 15.13 -7.64
CA GLY A 216 -1.54 15.53 -8.85
C GLY A 216 -1.37 14.44 -9.91
N THR A 217 -1.79 13.20 -9.66
CA THR A 217 -1.80 12.13 -10.69
C THR A 217 -3.17 11.93 -11.34
N THR A 218 -4.15 12.77 -11.01
CA THR A 218 -5.51 12.69 -11.56
C THR A 218 -5.49 12.94 -13.08
N PRO A 219 -6.15 12.10 -13.90
CA PRO A 219 -6.25 12.34 -15.33
C PRO A 219 -6.93 13.68 -15.64
N ILE A 220 -6.42 14.37 -16.66
CA ILE A 220 -7.02 15.58 -17.22
C ILE A 220 -7.68 15.27 -18.55
N MET A 221 -8.77 15.96 -18.86
CA MET A 221 -9.44 15.80 -20.16
C MET A 221 -8.70 16.60 -21.24
N LYS A 222 -8.27 15.93 -22.31
CA LYS A 222 -7.65 16.54 -23.48
C LYS A 222 -8.26 15.95 -24.75
N ASN A 223 -8.85 16.80 -25.58
CA ASN A 223 -9.53 16.39 -26.82
C ASN A 223 -10.59 15.29 -26.61
N GLY A 224 -11.33 15.33 -25.49
CA GLY A 224 -12.34 14.33 -25.15
C GLY A 224 -11.80 13.02 -24.57
N PHE A 225 -10.48 12.90 -24.35
CA PHE A 225 -9.86 11.73 -23.74
C PHE A 225 -9.19 12.07 -22.41
N SER A 226 -9.26 11.15 -21.45
CA SER A 226 -8.50 11.22 -20.21
C SER A 226 -7.02 10.95 -20.48
N VAL A 227 -6.16 11.91 -20.13
CA VAL A 227 -4.70 11.85 -20.29
C VAL A 227 -4.06 12.13 -18.93
N LEU A 228 -3.02 11.38 -18.58
CA LEU A 228 -2.28 11.64 -17.35
C LEU A 228 -1.40 12.90 -17.50
N PRO A 229 -1.19 13.66 -16.42
CA PRO A 229 -0.22 14.75 -16.42
C PRO A 229 1.19 14.29 -16.80
N ASN A 230 1.98 15.21 -17.35
CA ASN A 230 3.37 14.92 -17.74
C ASN A 230 4.19 14.47 -16.53
N GLY A 231 5.02 13.45 -16.71
CA GLY A 231 5.87 12.88 -15.66
C GLY A 231 5.18 11.85 -14.76
N VAL A 232 3.87 11.62 -14.93
CA VAL A 232 3.16 10.56 -14.21
C VAL A 232 3.34 9.22 -14.93
N LYS A 233 3.83 8.23 -14.19
CA LYS A 233 3.93 6.83 -14.63
C LYS A 233 2.55 6.18 -14.55
N ALA A 234 2.04 5.73 -15.70
CA ALA A 234 0.86 4.87 -15.76
C ALA A 234 1.26 3.42 -15.44
N ILE A 235 0.52 2.79 -14.53
CA ILE A 235 0.63 1.36 -14.25
C ILE A 235 -0.77 0.75 -14.42
N ASP A 236 -0.88 -0.35 -15.17
CA ASP A 236 -2.18 -1.03 -15.31
C ASP A 236 -2.62 -1.59 -13.95
N ARG A 237 -3.83 -1.23 -13.52
CA ARG A 237 -4.39 -1.68 -12.25
C ARG A 237 -4.52 -3.20 -12.18
N LYS A 238 -4.66 -3.89 -13.31
CA LYS A 238 -4.82 -5.35 -13.33
C LYS A 238 -3.57 -6.11 -12.87
N ASP A 239 -2.39 -5.54 -13.10
CA ASP A 239 -1.12 -6.27 -12.95
C ASP A 239 -0.29 -5.81 -11.74
N ALA A 240 -0.70 -4.73 -11.06
CA ALA A 240 0.13 -4.07 -10.07
C ALA A 240 -0.39 -4.12 -8.63
N GLY A 241 -1.56 -4.73 -8.42
CA GLY A 241 -2.11 -4.91 -7.09
C GLY A 241 -1.37 -6.01 -6.32
N ILE A 242 -1.05 -5.74 -5.06
CA ILE A 242 -0.45 -6.72 -4.14
C ILE A 242 -1.59 -7.56 -3.56
N ASN A 243 -1.51 -8.89 -3.70
CA ASN A 243 -2.38 -9.78 -2.95
C ASN A 243 -1.91 -9.81 -1.48
N PRO A 244 -2.70 -9.26 -0.53
CA PRO A 244 -2.23 -9.10 0.84
C PRO A 244 -2.02 -10.44 1.55
N TYR A 245 -2.82 -11.47 1.25
CA TYR A 245 -2.69 -12.78 1.89
C TYR A 245 -1.39 -13.46 1.51
N HIS A 246 -1.11 -13.51 0.20
CA HIS A 246 0.13 -14.09 -0.31
C HIS A 246 1.35 -13.26 0.12
N PHE A 247 1.26 -11.93 0.07
CA PHE A 247 2.38 -11.07 0.43
C PHE A 247 2.71 -11.07 1.93
N LEU A 248 1.72 -11.28 2.79
CA LEU A 248 1.89 -11.32 4.25
C LEU A 248 2.05 -12.75 4.80
N ASP A 249 2.06 -13.77 3.95
CA ASP A 249 2.14 -15.18 4.34
C ASP A 249 0.98 -15.62 5.26
N LEU A 250 -0.23 -15.09 5.00
CA LEU A 250 -1.46 -15.38 5.75
C LEU A 250 -2.21 -16.56 5.10
N LYS A 251 -2.75 -17.45 5.94
CA LYS A 251 -3.54 -18.62 5.52
C LYS A 251 -5.03 -18.32 5.46
#